data_AF-A0A9Q0DF93-F1
#
_entry.id   AF-A0A9Q0DF93-F1
#
_cell.length_a   1.000
_cell.length_b   1.000
_cell.length_c   1.000
_cell.angle_alpha   90.00
_cell.angle_beta   90.00
_cell.angle_gamma   90.00
#
_symmetry.space_group_name_H-M   'P 1'
#
loop_
_entity.id
_entity.type
_entity.pdbx_description
1 polymer ?
#
loop_
_entity_poly.entity_id
_entity_poly.type
_entity_poly.pdbx_seq_one_letter_code
_entity_poly.pdbx_strand_id
1 'polypeptide(L)'
;MRGGDGAGPPEVRQDNGVVSVSPGANVTLHCFLPTNALAMHRSWYRQGPGGPPRLLSAVYKYGQEERGRPRLEVSLGNGGLNYLSIADVRRNDSAVYYCGSAHSNVVEFADGIFLHVRGSEDQPQPFLHRGQGVHRFWCKLNCGTGCTATDDATAADTPTDAAEDACHRQVSAAMRVLVLLSIGRTASLLLCVIASLLCTFKSLS
;
A
#
# COMPACT_ATOMS: atom_id res chain seq x y z
N MET A 1 8.42 -38.93 -14.04
CA MET A 1 8.97 -37.70 -13.44
C MET A 1 7.84 -36.69 -13.35
N ARG A 2 7.41 -36.30 -12.14
CA ARG A 2 6.40 -35.25 -11.94
C ARG A 2 7.14 -33.90 -11.94
N GLY A 3 6.93 -33.10 -12.98
CA GLY A 3 7.30 -31.69 -13.00
C GLY A 3 6.36 -30.93 -12.06
N GLY A 4 6.90 -30.43 -10.96
CA GLY A 4 6.21 -29.50 -10.06
C GLY A 4 6.70 -28.10 -10.37
N ASP A 5 6.07 -27.46 -11.35
CA ASP A 5 6.22 -26.03 -11.62
C ASP A 5 4.94 -25.30 -11.18
N GLY A 6 5.12 -24.20 -10.44
CA GLY A 6 4.05 -23.25 -10.18
C GLY A 6 3.97 -22.74 -8.76
N ALA A 7 5.08 -22.28 -8.18
CA ALA A 7 4.99 -21.29 -7.10
C ALA A 7 4.14 -20.12 -7.62
N GLY A 8 3.00 -19.86 -6.97
CA GLY A 8 2.13 -18.74 -7.29
C GLY A 8 2.87 -17.40 -7.23
N PRO A 9 2.30 -16.32 -7.78
CA PRO A 9 2.90 -15.00 -7.71
C PRO A 9 3.25 -14.64 -6.26
N PRO A 10 4.37 -13.93 -6.03
CA PRO A 10 4.87 -13.66 -4.69
C PRO A 10 3.87 -12.84 -3.90
N GLU A 11 3.27 -13.49 -2.91
CA GLU A 11 2.17 -12.97 -2.11
C GLU A 11 2.68 -12.05 -1.00
N VAL A 12 2.11 -10.86 -0.86
CA VAL A 12 2.40 -9.96 0.26
C VAL A 12 1.89 -10.58 1.56
N ARG A 13 2.77 -10.78 2.55
CA ARG A 13 2.37 -11.40 3.81
C ARG A 13 2.63 -10.47 4.97
N GLN A 14 1.64 -10.31 5.83
CA GLN A 14 1.73 -9.50 7.04
C GLN A 14 1.39 -10.36 8.26
N ASP A 15 1.94 -10.00 9.42
CA ASP A 15 1.43 -10.55 10.68
C ASP A 15 -0.06 -10.13 10.83
N ASN A 16 -0.93 -11.06 11.23
CA ASN A 16 -2.36 -10.81 11.38
C ASN A 16 -2.77 -10.81 12.86
N GLY A 17 -4.00 -10.37 13.14
CA GLY A 17 -4.53 -10.32 14.50
C GLY A 17 -4.42 -8.95 15.16
N VAL A 18 -4.33 -8.96 16.49
CA VAL A 18 -4.31 -7.76 17.33
C VAL A 18 -2.98 -7.68 18.07
N VAL A 19 -2.28 -6.55 17.92
CA VAL A 19 -1.12 -6.20 18.75
C VAL A 19 -1.57 -5.17 19.77
N SER A 20 -1.48 -5.50 21.06
CA SER A 20 -1.86 -4.61 22.15
C SER A 20 -0.65 -4.04 22.87
N VAL A 21 -0.55 -2.71 22.96
CA VAL A 21 0.59 -2.00 23.58
C VAL A 21 0.14 -0.91 24.55
N SER A 22 0.99 -0.54 25.50
CA SER A 22 0.79 0.65 26.34
C SER A 22 1.20 1.92 25.60
N PRO A 23 0.59 3.08 25.91
CA PRO A 23 1.09 4.38 25.43
C PRO A 23 2.57 4.59 25.79
N GLY A 24 3.32 5.25 24.91
CA GLY A 24 4.76 5.51 25.05
C GLY A 24 5.66 4.34 24.67
N ALA A 25 5.11 3.15 24.37
CA ALA A 25 5.88 2.03 23.85
C ALA A 25 6.31 2.26 22.40
N ASN A 26 7.32 1.52 21.96
CA ASN A 26 7.67 1.37 20.55
C ASN A 26 7.15 0.03 20.04
N VAL A 27 6.60 0.01 18.83
CA VAL A 27 6.09 -1.22 18.21
C VAL A 27 6.63 -1.34 16.79
N THR A 28 6.90 -2.58 16.36
CA THR A 28 7.29 -2.88 14.98
C THR A 28 6.27 -3.85 14.40
N LEU A 29 5.68 -3.46 13.27
CA LEU A 29 4.75 -4.27 12.50
C LEU A 29 5.51 -4.92 11.33
N HIS A 30 5.34 -6.22 11.16
CA HIS A 30 6.11 -6.97 10.16
C HIS A 30 5.32 -7.19 8.88
N CYS A 31 6.00 -6.94 7.77
CA CYS A 31 5.52 -7.29 6.45
C CYS A 31 6.65 -7.92 5.63
N PHE A 32 6.30 -9.00 4.95
CA PHE A 32 7.17 -9.87 4.19
C PHE A 32 6.73 -9.82 2.72
N LEU A 33 7.58 -9.27 1.86
CA LEU A 33 7.41 -9.18 0.42
C LEU A 33 8.59 -9.86 -0.26
N PRO A 34 8.43 -11.06 -0.86
CA PRO A 34 9.53 -11.79 -1.47
C PRO A 34 10.44 -10.91 -2.34
N THR A 35 11.76 -11.08 -2.23
CA THR A 35 12.75 -10.20 -2.90
C THR A 35 12.77 -10.37 -4.43
N ASN A 36 12.26 -11.50 -4.92
CA ASN A 36 12.01 -11.79 -6.33
C ASN A 36 10.67 -11.24 -6.83
N ALA A 37 9.86 -10.62 -5.98
CA ALA A 37 8.65 -9.93 -6.40
C ALA A 37 9.02 -8.78 -7.33
N LEU A 38 8.35 -8.73 -8.48
CA LEU A 38 8.40 -7.62 -9.44
C LEU A 38 7.80 -6.31 -8.87
N ALA A 39 7.74 -6.17 -7.55
CA ALA A 39 7.21 -5.03 -6.85
C ALA A 39 8.04 -3.78 -7.18
N MET A 40 7.38 -2.81 -7.80
CA MET A 40 7.92 -1.50 -8.15
C MET A 40 7.87 -0.53 -6.97
N HIS A 41 6.93 -0.73 -6.04
CA HIS A 41 6.94 -0.05 -4.75
C HIS A 41 6.31 -0.90 -3.64
N ARG A 42 6.65 -0.56 -2.40
CA ARG A 42 6.16 -1.16 -1.16
C ARG A 42 5.58 -0.05 -0.30
N SER A 43 4.43 -0.28 0.32
CA SER A 43 3.71 0.78 1.03
C SER A 43 3.10 0.32 2.35
N TRP A 44 2.86 1.28 3.22
CA TRP A 44 2.13 1.11 4.48
C TRP A 44 0.98 2.10 4.52
N TYR A 45 -0.20 1.60 4.86
CA TYR A 45 -1.42 2.39 5.04
C TYR A 45 -1.95 2.23 6.46
N ARG A 46 -2.59 3.28 6.96
CA ARG A 46 -3.30 3.27 8.25
C ARG A 46 -4.76 3.62 8.02
N GLN A 47 -5.65 2.82 8.59
CA GLN A 47 -7.08 3.07 8.62
C GLN A 47 -7.55 3.23 10.06
N GLY A 48 -8.02 4.43 10.39
CA GLY A 48 -8.75 4.67 11.64
C GLY A 48 -10.19 4.16 11.54
N PRO A 49 -10.92 4.06 12.67
CA PRO A 49 -12.30 3.61 12.67
C PRO A 49 -13.18 4.44 11.72
N GLY A 50 -13.91 3.77 10.83
CA GLY A 50 -14.87 4.41 9.90
C GLY A 50 -14.25 5.36 8.86
N GLY A 51 -12.92 5.50 8.82
CA GLY A 51 -12.22 6.35 7.86
C GLY A 51 -11.64 5.55 6.68
N PRO A 52 -11.30 6.23 5.57
CA PRO A 52 -10.52 5.60 4.51
C PRO A 52 -9.07 5.39 4.97
N PRO A 53 -8.36 4.36 4.47
CA PRO A 53 -6.95 4.22 4.78
C PRO A 53 -6.14 5.34 4.16
N ARG A 54 -5.07 5.71 4.85
CA ARG A 54 -4.17 6.79 4.46
C ARG A 54 -2.75 6.26 4.35
N LEU A 55 -2.05 6.68 3.30
CA LEU A 55 -0.65 6.33 3.11
C LEU A 55 0.18 6.89 4.27
N LEU A 56 0.97 6.02 4.90
CA LEU A 56 1.98 6.38 5.88
C LEU A 56 3.36 6.48 5.26
N SER A 57 3.69 5.52 4.39
CA SER A 57 4.97 5.46 3.70
C SER A 57 4.88 4.71 2.39
N ALA A 58 5.68 5.10 1.41
CA ALA A 58 5.90 4.36 0.17
C ALA A 58 7.39 4.37 -0.19
N VAL A 59 7.93 3.18 -0.45
CA VAL A 59 9.30 2.97 -0.92
C VAL A 59 9.24 2.49 -2.35
N TYR A 60 9.84 3.23 -3.26
CA TYR A 60 9.91 2.88 -4.68
C TYR A 60 11.23 2.20 -4.99
N LYS A 61 11.19 1.18 -5.86
CA LYS A 61 12.38 0.47 -6.35
C LYS A 61 13.34 1.41 -7.10
N TYR A 62 12.78 2.35 -7.85
CA TYR A 62 13.51 3.37 -8.60
C TYR A 62 12.90 4.73 -8.29
N GLY A 63 13.28 5.35 -7.17
CA GLY A 63 12.72 6.65 -6.78
C GLY A 63 13.05 7.07 -5.36
N GLN A 64 12.48 8.20 -4.96
CA GLN A 64 12.57 8.71 -3.60
C GLN A 64 11.53 8.05 -2.70
N GLU A 65 11.89 7.88 -1.44
CA GLU A 65 10.98 7.39 -0.41
C GLU A 65 10.01 8.49 0.03
N GLU A 66 8.73 8.17 0.11
CA GLU A 66 7.70 9.02 0.72
C GLU A 66 7.49 8.58 2.17
N ARG A 67 7.76 9.46 3.13
CA ARG A 67 7.46 9.23 4.57
C ARG A 67 6.61 10.37 5.12
N GLY A 68 5.47 10.04 5.72
CA GLY A 68 4.51 11.03 6.19
C GLY A 68 4.64 11.48 7.65
N ARG A 69 5.48 10.83 8.50
CA ARG A 69 5.51 11.12 9.94
C ARG A 69 6.88 10.90 10.59
N PRO A 70 7.37 11.82 11.45
CA PRO A 70 8.66 11.68 12.14
C PRO A 70 8.78 10.47 13.08
N ARG A 71 7.67 10.04 13.68
CA ARG A 71 7.62 8.87 14.60
C ARG A 71 7.56 7.52 13.88
N LEU A 72 7.52 7.53 12.55
CA LEU A 72 7.44 6.33 11.74
C LEU A 72 8.78 6.07 11.07
N GLU A 73 9.32 4.90 11.33
CA GLU A 73 10.51 4.41 10.67
C GLU A 73 10.15 3.18 9.84
N VAL A 74 10.54 3.21 8.57
CA VAL A 74 10.39 2.08 7.67
C VAL A 74 11.76 1.47 7.46
N SER A 75 11.87 0.17 7.75
CA SER A 75 13.10 -0.59 7.57
C SER A 75 12.91 -1.61 6.45
N LEU A 76 13.75 -1.49 5.41
CA LEU A 76 13.78 -2.42 4.29
C LEU A 76 14.90 -3.42 4.53
N GLY A 77 14.55 -4.60 5.01
CA GLY A 77 15.54 -5.65 5.26
C GLY A 77 15.87 -6.45 4.00
N ASN A 78 17.06 -7.06 4.00
CA ASN A 78 17.41 -8.09 3.02
C ASN A 78 16.36 -9.20 3.01
N GLY A 79 16.14 -9.83 1.85
CA GLY A 79 15.22 -10.96 1.74
C GLY A 79 13.75 -10.56 1.59
N GLY A 80 13.41 -9.27 1.54
CA GLY A 80 12.05 -8.83 1.23
C GLY A 80 11.27 -8.22 2.38
N LEU A 81 11.95 -7.80 3.44
CA LEU A 81 11.31 -7.31 4.65
C LEU A 81 10.96 -5.83 4.48
N ASN A 82 9.74 -5.44 4.88
CA ASN A 82 9.27 -4.06 4.89
C ASN A 82 8.61 -3.76 6.25
N TYR A 83 9.41 -3.43 7.26
CA TYR A 83 8.91 -3.27 8.63
C TYR A 83 8.51 -1.83 8.91
N LEU A 84 7.39 -1.65 9.61
CA LEU A 84 6.94 -0.35 10.09
C LEU A 84 7.14 -0.26 11.60
N SER A 85 8.09 0.57 12.02
CA SER A 85 8.32 0.90 13.42
C SER A 85 7.61 2.21 13.78
N ILE A 86 6.83 2.18 14.86
CA ILE A 86 6.11 3.31 15.41
C ILE A 86 6.69 3.60 16.79
N ALA A 87 7.33 4.74 16.94
CA ALA A 87 7.90 5.20 18.21
C ALA A 87 6.91 6.05 19.01
N ASP A 88 7.02 6.03 20.33
CA ASP A 88 6.18 6.84 21.24
C ASP A 88 4.68 6.67 20.90
N VAL A 89 4.18 5.44 20.95
CA VAL A 89 2.82 5.11 20.53
C VAL A 89 1.79 5.88 21.37
N ARG A 90 0.82 6.51 20.71
CA ARG A 90 -0.25 7.32 21.32
C ARG A 90 -1.59 6.62 21.15
N ARG A 91 -2.59 6.97 21.97
CA ARG A 91 -3.93 6.37 21.90
C ARG A 91 -4.56 6.44 20.50
N ASN A 92 -4.40 7.59 19.84
CA ASN A 92 -4.86 7.83 18.46
C ASN A 92 -3.97 7.15 17.39
N ASP A 93 -2.94 6.39 17.77
CA ASP A 93 -2.27 5.47 16.84
C ASP A 93 -3.02 4.12 16.79
N SER A 94 -4.08 3.91 17.58
CA SER A 94 -4.96 2.75 17.39
C SER A 94 -5.60 2.80 16.01
N ALA A 95 -5.49 1.70 15.25
CA ALA A 95 -5.94 1.60 13.87
C ALA A 95 -5.63 0.21 13.29
N VAL A 96 -6.22 -0.08 12.13
CA VAL A 96 -5.74 -1.17 11.26
C VAL A 96 -4.62 -0.63 10.38
N TYR A 97 -3.55 -1.40 10.26
CA TYR A 97 -2.38 -1.10 9.44
C TYR A 97 -2.26 -2.13 8.33
N TYR A 98 -2.20 -1.67 7.08
CA TYR A 98 -2.12 -2.51 5.90
C TYR A 98 -0.76 -2.36 5.24
N CYS A 99 -0.15 -3.49 4.93
CA CYS A 99 1.01 -3.53 4.06
C CYS A 99 0.59 -3.78 2.61
N GLY A 100 1.17 -3.00 1.69
CA GLY A 100 0.87 -3.06 0.27
C GLY A 100 2.11 -3.30 -0.59
N SER A 101 1.89 -3.90 -1.75
CA SER A 101 2.87 -4.03 -2.82
C SER A 101 2.22 -3.72 -4.17
N ALA A 102 3.02 -3.25 -5.12
CA ALA A 102 2.50 -2.96 -6.45
C ALA A 102 3.47 -3.38 -7.55
N HIS A 103 2.96 -4.03 -8.58
CA HIS A 103 3.71 -4.49 -9.72
C HIS A 103 2.90 -4.31 -11.02
N SER A 104 3.54 -3.84 -12.09
CA SER A 104 2.86 -3.57 -13.38
C SER A 104 1.63 -2.64 -13.21
N ASN A 105 0.43 -3.18 -13.33
CA ASN A 105 -0.87 -2.54 -13.17
C ASN A 105 -1.70 -3.23 -12.08
N VAL A 106 -1.03 -3.88 -11.12
CA VAL A 106 -1.64 -4.61 -10.01
C VAL A 106 -1.12 -4.03 -8.70
N VAL A 107 -2.03 -3.85 -7.75
CA VAL A 107 -1.73 -3.55 -6.34
C VAL A 107 -2.28 -4.65 -5.46
N GLU A 108 -1.53 -5.04 -4.45
CA GLU A 108 -1.84 -6.13 -3.53
C GLU A 108 -1.72 -5.64 -2.10
N PHE A 109 -2.70 -5.97 -1.26
CA PHE A 109 -2.71 -5.68 0.16
C PHE A 109 -2.85 -6.94 0.98
N ALA A 110 -2.12 -7.03 2.09
CA ALA A 110 -2.38 -8.03 3.11
C ALA A 110 -3.65 -7.66 3.91
N ASP A 111 -4.23 -8.64 4.62
CA ASP A 111 -5.44 -8.49 5.46
C ASP A 111 -5.32 -7.40 6.55
N GLY A 112 -4.10 -6.97 6.86
CA GLY A 112 -3.84 -5.94 7.86
C GLY A 112 -3.70 -6.47 9.29
N ILE A 113 -3.20 -5.60 10.16
CA ILE A 113 -3.01 -5.87 11.59
C ILE A 113 -3.65 -4.76 12.41
N PHE A 114 -4.39 -5.10 13.47
CA PHE A 114 -4.94 -4.09 14.36
C PHE A 114 -3.94 -3.77 15.47
N LEU A 115 -3.49 -2.53 15.52
CA LEU A 115 -2.75 -2.00 16.65
C LEU A 115 -3.75 -1.42 17.65
N HIS A 116 -3.83 -2.03 18.83
CA HIS A 116 -4.64 -1.55 19.95
C HIS A 116 -3.74 -0.88 20.99
N VAL A 117 -4.00 0.38 21.28
CA VAL A 117 -3.26 1.14 22.30
C VAL A 117 -4.11 1.24 23.55
N ARG A 118 -3.62 0.74 24.68
CA ARG A 118 -4.37 0.70 25.94
C ARG A 118 -4.93 2.08 26.30
N GLY A 119 -6.24 2.12 26.57
CA GLY A 119 -6.97 3.34 26.89
C GLY A 119 -7.38 4.17 25.68
N SER A 120 -7.30 3.64 24.45
CA SER A 120 -8.06 4.16 23.31
C SER A 120 -9.52 3.72 23.40
N GLU A 121 -10.40 4.49 22.75
CA GLU A 121 -11.84 4.16 22.63
C GLU A 121 -12.09 3.16 21.48
N ASP A 122 -11.06 2.89 20.68
CA ASP A 122 -11.13 2.07 19.48
C ASP A 122 -11.13 0.58 19.85
N GLN A 123 -12.25 -0.09 19.59
CA GLN A 123 -12.32 -1.54 19.72
C GLN A 123 -11.72 -2.23 18.50
N PRO A 124 -11.13 -3.44 18.66
CA PRO A 124 -10.77 -4.28 17.54
C PRO A 124 -11.99 -4.47 16.65
N GLN A 125 -11.88 -4.03 15.39
CA GLN A 125 -12.98 -4.22 14.46
C GLN A 125 -13.23 -5.72 14.22
N PRO A 126 -14.50 -6.14 14.01
CA PRO A 126 -14.83 -7.54 13.73
C PRO A 126 -14.14 -8.10 12.48
N PHE A 127 -13.63 -7.24 11.59
CA PHE A 127 -12.99 -7.60 10.32
C PHE A 127 -11.69 -8.40 10.43
N LEU A 128 -11.13 -8.59 11.63
CA LEU A 128 -10.05 -9.55 11.87
C LEU A 128 -10.56 -11.01 11.83
N HIS A 129 -11.34 -11.34 10.80
CA HIS A 129 -11.78 -12.68 10.50
C HIS A 129 -10.66 -13.42 9.75
N ARG A 130 -9.87 -14.17 10.53
CA ARG A 130 -9.30 -15.49 10.18
C ARG A 130 -8.99 -15.70 8.68
N GLY A 131 -7.91 -15.09 8.19
CA GLY A 131 -7.33 -15.34 6.89
C GLY A 131 -5.83 -15.04 6.88
N GLN A 132 -5.09 -15.77 6.05
CA GLN A 132 -3.83 -15.30 5.46
C GLN A 132 -4.18 -14.95 4.02
N GLY A 133 -5.03 -13.95 3.84
CA GLY A 133 -5.51 -13.49 2.55
C GLY A 133 -4.64 -12.40 1.97
N VAL A 134 -4.65 -12.32 0.65
CA VAL A 134 -4.17 -11.17 -0.10
C VAL A 134 -5.27 -10.68 -1.00
N HIS A 135 -5.46 -9.37 -0.93
CA HIS A 135 -6.45 -8.66 -1.72
C HIS A 135 -5.74 -8.05 -2.92
N ARG A 136 -6.13 -8.50 -4.11
CA ARG A 136 -5.54 -8.07 -5.38
C ARG A 136 -6.49 -7.13 -6.12
N PHE A 137 -5.94 -6.03 -6.61
CA PHE A 137 -6.65 -5.05 -7.41
C PHE A 137 -5.89 -4.75 -8.70
N TRP A 138 -6.64 -4.61 -9.78
CA TRP A 138 -6.15 -4.19 -11.08
C TRP A 138 -6.37 -2.69 -11.27
N CYS A 139 -5.30 -1.98 -11.58
CA CYS A 139 -5.31 -0.57 -11.93
C CYS A 139 -5.69 -0.40 -13.41
N LYS A 140 -6.79 0.29 -13.65
CA LYS A 140 -7.23 0.69 -14.99
C LYS A 140 -7.08 2.20 -15.15
N LEU A 141 -6.36 2.61 -16.19
CA LEU A 141 -6.25 4.02 -16.59
C LEU A 141 -7.41 4.36 -17.53
N ASN A 142 -8.24 5.31 -17.15
CA ASN A 142 -9.33 5.82 -17.97
C ASN A 142 -9.02 7.26 -18.43
N CYS A 143 -8.87 7.45 -19.74
CA CYS A 143 -8.62 8.77 -20.32
C CYS A 143 -9.79 9.74 -20.00
N GLY A 144 -9.48 10.86 -19.36
CA GLY A 144 -10.44 11.91 -18.99
C GLY A 144 -11.10 11.76 -17.62
N THR A 145 -11.05 10.57 -16.99
CA THR A 145 -11.70 10.30 -15.69
C THR A 145 -10.76 9.80 -14.59
N GLY A 146 -9.51 9.46 -14.90
CA GLY A 146 -8.47 9.14 -13.92
C GLY A 146 -8.13 7.65 -13.84
N CYS A 147 -7.63 7.19 -12.68
CA CYS A 147 -7.28 5.80 -12.42
C CYS A 147 -8.37 5.15 -11.55
N THR A 148 -8.71 3.89 -11.82
CA THR A 148 -9.68 3.12 -11.03
C THR A 148 -9.08 1.76 -10.66
N ALA A 149 -9.37 1.28 -9.45
CA ALA A 149 -9.00 -0.06 -9.00
C ALA A 149 -10.21 -1.00 -9.15
N THR A 150 -10.00 -2.21 -9.70
CA THR A 150 -11.02 -3.27 -9.78
C THR A 150 -10.52 -4.53 -9.10
N ASP A 151 -11.33 -5.14 -8.24
CA ASP A 151 -10.99 -6.37 -7.53
C ASP A 151 -11.19 -7.62 -8.42
N ASP A 152 -10.39 -8.66 -8.17
CA ASP A 152 -10.70 -10.01 -8.66
C ASP A 152 -11.77 -10.61 -7.75
N ALA A 153 -13.02 -10.17 -7.93
CA ALA A 153 -14.27 -10.65 -7.30
C ALA A 153 -14.07 -11.70 -6.20
N THR A 154 -13.89 -11.27 -4.94
CA THR A 154 -14.23 -11.94 -3.65
C THR A 154 -13.38 -11.37 -2.49
N ALA A 155 -13.77 -10.23 -1.92
CA ALA A 155 -13.56 -9.92 -0.50
C ALA A 155 -14.29 -8.63 -0.15
N ALA A 156 -15.24 -8.70 0.79
CA ALA A 156 -16.15 -7.60 1.10
C ALA A 156 -15.54 -6.43 1.87
N ASP A 157 -14.27 -6.49 2.32
CA ASP A 157 -13.80 -5.54 3.35
C ASP A 157 -12.38 -5.00 3.14
N THR A 158 -11.82 -5.07 1.93
CA THR A 158 -10.60 -4.29 1.63
C THR A 158 -10.90 -2.87 1.19
N PRO A 159 -10.00 -1.92 1.49
CA PRO A 159 -10.26 -0.53 1.18
C PRO A 159 -9.95 -0.24 -0.28
N THR A 160 -10.98 -0.33 -1.11
CA THR A 160 -10.98 0.17 -2.48
C THR A 160 -10.34 1.56 -2.58
N ASP A 161 -10.56 2.43 -1.59
CA ASP A 161 -9.94 3.76 -1.50
C ASP A 161 -8.40 3.72 -1.45
N ALA A 162 -7.80 2.78 -0.72
CA ALA A 162 -6.34 2.63 -0.70
C ALA A 162 -5.80 2.02 -1.99
N ALA A 163 -6.57 1.11 -2.61
CA ALA A 163 -6.22 0.56 -3.91
C ALA A 163 -6.27 1.64 -4.99
N GLU A 164 -7.27 2.51 -4.98
CA GLU A 164 -7.36 3.66 -5.89
C GLU A 164 -6.20 4.64 -5.68
N ASP A 165 -5.89 5.03 -4.43
CA ASP A 165 -4.73 5.88 -4.13
C ASP A 165 -3.41 5.23 -4.60
N ALA A 166 -3.23 3.93 -4.33
CA ALA A 166 -2.05 3.18 -4.78
C ALA A 166 -1.94 3.15 -6.31
N CYS A 167 -3.05 2.89 -7.02
CA CYS A 167 -3.09 2.95 -8.49
C CYS A 167 -2.73 4.33 -9.03
N HIS A 168 -3.27 5.40 -8.43
CA HIS A 168 -2.93 6.77 -8.79
C HIS A 168 -1.44 7.07 -8.63
N ARG A 169 -0.84 6.65 -7.51
CA ARG A 169 0.60 6.83 -7.25
C ARG A 169 1.47 6.03 -8.20
N GLN A 170 1.08 4.81 -8.52
CA GLN A 170 1.80 3.94 -9.46
C GLN A 170 1.88 4.56 -10.87
N VAL A 171 0.77 5.10 -11.37
CA VAL A 171 0.74 5.77 -12.68
C VAL A 171 1.55 7.07 -12.66
N SER A 172 1.43 7.87 -11.59
CA SER A 172 2.22 9.11 -11.42
C SER A 172 3.73 8.83 -11.41
N ALA A 173 4.18 7.81 -10.69
CA ALA A 173 5.59 7.41 -10.64
C ALA A 173 6.09 6.90 -11.99
N ALA A 174 5.33 6.04 -12.68
CA ALA A 174 5.68 5.55 -14.01
C ALA A 174 5.83 6.71 -15.02
N MET A 175 4.93 7.70 -14.95
CA MET A 175 5.00 8.86 -15.84
C MET A 175 6.19 9.77 -15.57
N ARG A 176 6.60 9.96 -14.31
CA ARG A 176 7.84 10.70 -13.98
C ARG A 176 9.06 10.07 -14.65
N VAL A 177 9.13 8.74 -14.67
CA VAL A 177 10.21 8.01 -15.36
C VAL A 177 10.12 8.20 -16.88
N LEU A 178 8.93 8.09 -17.47
CA LEU A 178 8.73 8.30 -18.91
C LEU A 178 9.08 9.72 -19.36
N VAL A 179 8.66 10.76 -18.63
CA VAL A 179 8.97 12.17 -18.95
C VAL A 179 10.47 12.45 -18.93
N LEU A 180 11.20 11.87 -17.95
CA LEU A 180 12.67 11.96 -17.91
C LEU A 180 13.34 11.27 -19.11
N LEU A 181 12.74 10.19 -19.62
CA LEU A 181 13.24 9.43 -20.77
C LEU A 181 12.81 10.03 -22.13
N SER A 182 11.76 10.86 -22.16
CA SER A 182 11.10 11.29 -23.40
C SER A 182 11.26 12.78 -23.73
N ILE A 183 12.33 13.43 -23.29
CA ILE A 183 12.74 14.75 -23.81
C ILE A 183 13.03 14.57 -25.32
N GLY A 184 11.99 14.64 -26.18
CA GLY A 184 12.18 14.53 -27.63
C GLY A 184 11.02 14.08 -28.55
N ARG A 185 9.76 13.82 -28.12
CA ARG A 185 8.65 13.54 -29.06
C ARG A 185 7.32 14.19 -28.67
N THR A 186 6.91 15.21 -29.42
CA THR A 186 5.83 16.14 -29.12
C THR A 186 4.51 15.74 -29.80
N ALA A 187 3.52 15.26 -29.03
CA ALA A 187 2.07 15.44 -29.25
C ALA A 187 1.24 14.40 -28.45
N SER A 188 1.53 13.10 -28.58
CA SER A 188 0.75 12.05 -27.87
C SER A 188 1.03 12.02 -26.36
N LEU A 189 2.22 12.49 -25.96
CA LEU A 189 2.60 12.68 -24.55
C LEU A 189 1.77 13.76 -23.86
N LEU A 190 1.27 14.76 -24.60
CA LEU A 190 0.56 15.90 -24.01
C LEU A 190 -0.81 15.49 -23.43
N LEU A 191 -1.54 14.62 -24.11
CA LEU A 191 -2.85 14.12 -23.64
C LEU A 191 -2.73 13.20 -22.40
N CYS A 192 -1.69 12.35 -22.34
CA CYS A 192 -1.41 11.54 -21.15
C CYS A 192 -0.88 12.39 -19.98
N VAL A 193 -0.06 13.42 -20.26
CA VAL A 193 0.39 14.38 -19.23
C VAL A 193 -0.78 15.16 -18.65
N ILE A 194 -1.75 15.57 -19.48
CA ILE A 194 -3.00 16.21 -19.02
C ILE A 194 -3.84 15.24 -18.17
N ALA A 195 -4.02 13.99 -18.60
CA ALA A 195 -4.72 12.97 -17.81
C ALA A 195 -4.05 12.68 -16.46
N SER A 196 -2.73 12.88 -16.38
CA SER A 196 -1.95 12.66 -15.15
C SER A 196 -1.94 13.87 -14.21
N LEU A 197 -2.02 15.09 -14.76
CA LEU A 197 -2.30 16.29 -13.97
C LEU A 197 -3.69 16.21 -13.32
N LEU A 198 -4.68 15.65 -14.02
CA LEU A 198 -5.99 15.36 -13.44
C LEU A 198 -5.92 14.27 -12.34
N CYS A 199 -5.03 13.28 -12.48
CA CYS A 199 -4.81 12.27 -11.42
C CYS A 199 -4.21 12.86 -10.14
N THR A 200 -3.38 13.90 -10.23
CA THR A 200 -2.80 14.54 -9.03
C THR A 200 -3.79 15.40 -8.23
N PHE A 201 -4.80 15.96 -8.90
CA PHE A 201 -5.75 16.89 -8.27
C PHE A 201 -6.71 16.22 -7.27
N LYS A 202 -7.05 14.94 -7.47
CA LYS A 202 -8.02 14.21 -6.61
C LYS A 202 -7.43 13.75 -5.27
N SER A 203 -6.10 13.84 -5.09
CA SER A 203 -5.42 13.52 -3.82
C SER A 203 -5.32 14.72 -2.86
N LEU A 204 -5.66 15.94 -3.30
CA LEU A 204 -5.59 17.17 -2.50
C LEU A 204 -6.96 17.70 -2.03
N SER A 205 -8.07 17.10 -2.46
CA SER A 205 -9.44 17.43 -2.03
C SER A 205 -9.94 16.42 -1.01
#